data_AF-A0A3N5FIF7-F1
#
_entry.id   AF-A0A3N5FIF7-F1
#
_cell.length_a   1.000
_cell.length_b   1.000
_cell.length_c   1.000
_cell.angle_alpha   90.00
_cell.angle_beta   90.00
_cell.angle_gamma   90.00
#
_symmetry.space_group_name_H-M   'P 1'
#
loop_
_entity.id
_entity.type
_entity.pdbx_description
1 polymer ?
#
loop_
_entity_poly.entity_id
_entity_poly.type
_entity_poly.pdbx_seq_one_letter_code
_entity_poly.pdbx_strand_id
1 'polypeptide(L)'
;MTKKVTVSIPDMLHEKMEKWRESFNLSKMFQDAVAEAIQKKEEFQKRIREDLDLHEIIERLRSEKARSEGNFFDLGKRDGLMWARLAHYDDLIYALDWDDFGNAVKDSVLGDYFQEMIKDNTLLESRLDGGGVSFLAYMKGWKNGVELFWSEVREKI
;
A
#
# COMPACT_ATOMS: atom_id res chain seq x y z
N MET A 1 -14.33 -22.01 41.92
CA MET A 1 -15.42 -21.42 42.73
C MET A 1 -16.68 -21.40 41.88
N THR A 2 -17.79 -21.93 42.38
CA THR A 2 -19.03 -22.08 41.60
C THR A 2 -20.05 -21.06 42.09
N LYS A 3 -20.60 -20.22 41.19
CA LYS A 3 -21.63 -19.23 41.49
C LYS A 3 -22.96 -19.68 40.89
N LYS A 4 -24.05 -19.57 41.65
CA LYS A 4 -25.40 -19.85 41.15
C LYS A 4 -25.91 -18.66 40.33
N VAL A 5 -26.45 -18.94 39.15
CA VAL A 5 -27.04 -17.94 38.25
C VAL A 5 -28.45 -18.43 37.91
N THR A 6 -29.45 -17.55 38.06
CA THR A 6 -30.83 -17.84 37.66
C THR A 6 -31.03 -17.33 36.23
N VAL A 7 -31.55 -18.18 35.34
CA VAL A 7 -31.75 -17.86 33.93
C VAL A 7 -33.21 -18.11 33.57
N SER A 8 -33.83 -17.17 32.85
CA SER A 8 -35.18 -17.35 32.30
C SER A 8 -35.12 -18.22 31.04
N ILE A 9 -35.92 -19.28 31.00
CA ILE A 9 -36.03 -20.19 29.85
C ILE A 9 -37.49 -20.32 29.41
N PRO A 10 -37.77 -20.57 28.12
CA PRO A 10 -39.13 -20.79 27.64
C PRO A 10 -39.80 -22.00 28.31
N ASP A 11 -41.11 -21.93 28.57
CA ASP A 11 -41.87 -22.97 29.28
C ASP A 11 -41.72 -24.36 28.63
N MET A 12 -41.75 -24.42 27.30
CA MET A 12 -41.56 -25.68 26.56
C MET A 12 -40.16 -26.30 26.77
N LEU A 13 -39.13 -25.49 27.00
CA LEU A 13 -37.78 -25.99 27.27
C LEU A 13 -37.68 -26.49 28.72
N HIS A 14 -38.31 -25.78 29.66
CA HIS A 14 -38.39 -26.16 31.06
C HIS A 14 -39.09 -27.51 31.25
N GLU A 15 -40.25 -27.72 30.61
CA GLU A 15 -40.98 -29.00 30.65
C GLU A 15 -40.17 -30.17 30.10
N LYS A 16 -39.39 -29.94 29.03
CA LYS A 16 -38.49 -30.97 28.47
C LYS A 16 -37.33 -31.23 29.42
N MET A 17 -36.73 -30.21 30.03
CA MET A 17 -35.63 -30.39 30.96
C MET A 17 -36.03 -31.19 32.21
N GLU A 18 -37.23 -30.96 32.76
CA GLU A 18 -37.72 -31.75 33.91
C GLU A 18 -37.91 -33.24 33.55
N LYS A 19 -38.39 -33.54 32.34
CA LYS A 19 -38.55 -34.93 31.87
C LYS A 19 -37.24 -35.71 31.77
N TRP A 20 -36.12 -35.03 31.51
CA TRP A 20 -34.82 -35.64 31.26
C TRP A 20 -33.78 -35.31 32.34
N ARG A 21 -34.21 -34.75 33.47
CA ARG A 21 -33.37 -34.20 34.54
C ARG A 21 -32.46 -35.24 35.19
N GLU A 22 -32.91 -36.47 35.33
CA GLU A 22 -32.13 -37.58 35.90
C GLU A 22 -31.12 -38.17 34.90
N SER A 23 -31.34 -37.96 33.60
CA SER A 23 -30.52 -38.53 32.53
C SER A 23 -29.35 -37.63 32.11
N PHE A 24 -29.40 -36.34 32.43
CA PHE A 24 -28.37 -35.37 32.01
C PHE A 24 -27.81 -34.56 33.17
N ASN A 25 -26.50 -34.30 33.12
CA ASN A 25 -25.89 -33.28 33.97
C ASN A 25 -26.13 -31.90 33.36
N LEU A 26 -27.33 -31.36 33.58
CA LEU A 26 -27.77 -30.08 33.03
C LEU A 26 -26.79 -28.95 33.38
N SER A 27 -26.32 -28.88 34.63
CA SER A 27 -25.35 -27.86 35.04
C SER A 27 -24.08 -27.89 34.19
N LYS A 28 -23.54 -29.07 33.90
CA LYS A 28 -22.36 -29.22 33.04
C LYS A 28 -22.67 -28.86 31.59
N MET A 29 -23.80 -29.31 31.04
CA MET A 29 -24.21 -28.97 29.68
C MET A 29 -24.41 -27.46 29.47
N PHE A 30 -25.01 -26.77 30.44
CA PHE A 30 -25.15 -25.31 30.39
C PHE A 30 -23.80 -24.61 30.51
N GLN A 31 -22.89 -25.10 31.36
CA GLN A 31 -21.53 -24.54 31.46
C GLN A 31 -20.78 -24.68 30.14
N ASP A 32 -20.81 -25.87 29.53
CA ASP A 32 -20.12 -26.16 28.28
C ASP A 32 -20.71 -25.32 27.13
N ALA A 33 -22.04 -25.25 27.01
CA ALA A 33 -22.71 -24.46 25.97
C ALA A 33 -22.46 -22.95 26.12
N VAL A 34 -22.46 -22.43 27.35
CA VAL A 34 -22.17 -21.01 27.61
C VAL A 34 -20.70 -20.70 27.36
N ALA A 35 -19.78 -21.58 27.77
CA ALA A 35 -18.35 -21.42 27.51
C ALA A 35 -18.06 -21.39 26.00
N GLU A 36 -18.64 -22.32 25.23
CA GLU A 36 -18.50 -22.36 23.77
C GLU A 36 -19.08 -21.09 23.11
N ALA A 37 -20.24 -20.63 23.56
CA ALA A 37 -20.87 -19.42 23.03
C ALA A 37 -20.03 -18.15 23.32
N ILE A 38 -19.42 -18.06 24.51
CA ILE A 38 -18.51 -16.96 24.87
C ILE A 38 -17.26 -17.02 23.99
N GLN A 39 -16.63 -18.19 23.87
CA GLN A 39 -15.41 -18.36 23.08
C GLN A 39 -15.63 -17.96 21.61
N LYS A 40 -16.73 -18.40 20.98
CA LYS A 40 -17.08 -18.00 19.60
C LYS A 40 -17.24 -16.49 19.46
N LYS A 41 -17.83 -15.83 20.47
CA LYS A 41 -18.04 -14.38 20.46
C LYS A 41 -16.73 -13.61 20.62
N GLU A 42 -15.82 -14.08 21.48
CA GLU A 42 -14.49 -13.50 21.67
C GLU A 42 -13.60 -13.68 20.43
N GLU A 43 -13.60 -14.87 19.81
CA GLU A 43 -12.86 -15.13 18.56
C GLU A 43 -13.36 -14.25 17.40
N PHE A 44 -14.68 -14.06 17.28
CA PHE A 44 -15.26 -13.19 16.27
C PHE A 44 -14.88 -11.73 16.48
N GLN A 45 -14.95 -11.23 17.72
CA GLN A 45 -14.52 -9.86 18.05
C GLN A 45 -13.03 -9.64 17.82
N LYS A 46 -12.20 -10.64 18.10
CA LYS A 46 -10.76 -10.60 17.84
C LYS A 46 -10.46 -10.49 16.35
N ARG A 47 -11.09 -11.33 15.52
CA ARG A 47 -10.96 -11.27 14.06
C ARG A 47 -11.37 -9.91 13.48
N ILE A 48 -12.50 -9.36 13.96
CA ILE A 48 -12.95 -8.02 13.51
C ILE A 48 -11.93 -6.94 13.87
N ARG A 49 -11.35 -6.95 15.07
CA ARG A 49 -10.31 -5.97 15.43
C ARG A 49 -9.07 -6.13 14.57
N GLU A 50 -8.60 -7.35 14.39
CA GLU A 50 -7.42 -7.64 13.57
C GLU A 50 -7.64 -7.20 12.11
N ASP A 51 -8.84 -7.43 11.55
CA ASP A 51 -9.20 -6.99 10.20
C ASP A 51 -9.32 -5.46 10.07
N LEU A 52 -9.89 -4.79 11.09
CA LEU A 52 -9.98 -3.32 11.13
C LEU A 52 -8.59 -2.68 11.23
N ASP A 53 -7.74 -3.18 12.13
CA ASP A 53 -6.37 -2.71 12.30
C ASP A 53 -5.57 -2.90 10.99
N LEU A 54 -5.75 -4.04 10.31
CA LEU A 54 -5.07 -4.31 9.04
C LEU A 54 -5.57 -3.40 7.91
N HIS A 55 -6.87 -3.10 7.85
CA HIS A 55 -7.42 -2.16 6.87
C HIS A 55 -6.87 -0.73 7.09
N GLU A 56 -6.82 -0.26 8.34
CA GLU A 56 -6.24 1.05 8.68
C GLU A 56 -4.75 1.13 8.31
N ILE A 57 -3.98 0.08 8.57
CA ILE A 57 -2.57 -0.01 8.18
C ILE A 57 -2.43 0.08 6.65
N ILE A 58 -3.27 -0.62 5.89
CA ILE A 58 -3.24 -0.58 4.42
C ILE A 58 -3.55 0.82 3.90
N GLU A 59 -4.60 1.48 4.41
CA GLU A 59 -4.99 2.82 3.96
C GLU A 59 -3.94 3.87 4.30
N ARG A 60 -3.29 3.76 5.48
CA ARG A 60 -2.13 4.59 5.83
C ARG A 60 -0.99 4.38 4.83
N LEU A 61 -0.59 3.12 4.58
CA LEU A 61 0.50 2.80 3.66
C LEU A 61 0.20 3.21 2.20
N ARG A 62 -1.05 3.12 1.75
CA ARG A 62 -1.48 3.63 0.44
C ARG A 62 -1.32 5.14 0.33
N SER A 63 -1.73 5.86 1.38
CA SER A 63 -1.60 7.32 1.44
C SER A 63 -0.13 7.76 1.48
N GLU A 64 0.70 7.07 2.26
CA GLU A 64 2.15 7.30 2.31
C GLU A 64 2.82 7.00 0.97
N LYS A 65 2.45 5.89 0.31
CA LYS A 65 2.93 5.53 -1.02
C LYS A 65 2.58 6.60 -2.05
N ALA A 66 1.32 7.04 -2.12
CA ALA A 66 0.90 8.08 -3.06
C ALA A 66 1.65 9.40 -2.84
N ARG A 67 1.85 9.80 -1.58
CA ARG A 67 2.64 11.00 -1.24
C ARG A 67 4.10 10.85 -1.64
N SER A 68 4.69 9.68 -1.38
CA SER A 68 6.06 9.37 -1.76
C SER A 68 6.25 9.41 -3.27
N GLU A 69 5.35 8.79 -4.05
CA GLU A 69 5.38 8.81 -5.51
C GLU A 69 5.23 10.22 -6.08
N GLY A 70 4.33 11.04 -5.52
CA GLY A 70 4.21 12.46 -5.87
C GLY A 70 5.51 13.22 -5.67
N ASN A 71 6.21 12.99 -4.55
CA ASN A 71 7.50 13.62 -4.29
C ASN A 71 8.57 13.23 -5.33
N PHE A 72 8.61 11.97 -5.76
CA PHE A 72 9.56 11.52 -6.78
C PHE A 72 9.24 12.07 -8.17
N PHE A 73 7.95 12.14 -8.53
CA PHE A 73 7.52 12.78 -9.78
C PHE A 73 7.91 14.26 -9.82
N ASP A 74 7.64 15.00 -8.74
CA ASP A 74 7.98 16.43 -8.67
C ASP A 74 9.49 16.66 -8.68
N LEU A 75 10.27 15.78 -8.05
CA LEU A 75 11.73 15.81 -8.11
C LEU A 75 12.21 15.59 -9.55
N GLY A 76 11.77 14.52 -10.19
CA GLY A 76 12.11 14.23 -11.58
C GLY A 76 11.75 15.39 -12.49
N LYS A 77 10.57 15.98 -12.34
CA LYS A 77 10.14 17.14 -13.13
C LYS A 77 11.08 18.33 -13.02
N ARG A 78 11.56 18.64 -11.81
CA ARG A 78 12.53 19.72 -11.62
C ARG A 78 13.86 19.40 -12.30
N ASP A 79 14.33 18.17 -12.16
CA ASP A 79 15.59 17.73 -12.74
C ASP A 79 15.55 17.70 -14.27
N GLY A 80 14.45 17.22 -14.86
CA GLY A 80 14.26 17.23 -16.32
C GLY A 80 14.21 18.63 -16.89
N LEU A 81 13.56 19.57 -16.18
CA LEU A 81 13.56 20.97 -16.57
C LEU A 81 14.94 21.62 -16.44
N MET A 82 15.74 21.25 -15.42
CA MET A 82 17.12 21.74 -15.28
C MET A 82 18.03 21.17 -16.36
N TRP A 83 17.91 19.88 -16.64
CA TRP A 83 18.65 19.21 -17.71
C TRP A 83 18.33 19.82 -19.08
N ALA A 84 17.05 20.01 -19.40
CA ALA A 84 16.62 20.55 -20.70
C ALA A 84 17.14 21.97 -20.97
N ARG A 85 17.42 22.76 -19.93
CA ARG A 85 18.03 24.10 -20.06
C ARG A 85 19.49 24.07 -20.49
N LEU A 86 20.18 22.96 -20.23
CA LEU A 86 21.60 22.77 -20.51
C LEU A 86 21.83 21.86 -21.72
N ALA A 87 20.83 21.05 -22.07
CA ALA A 87 20.89 20.10 -23.18
C ALA A 87 21.07 20.80 -24.53
N HIS A 88 21.84 20.14 -25.41
CA HIS A 88 21.91 20.54 -26.81
C HIS A 88 20.62 20.15 -27.54
N TYR A 89 20.38 20.78 -28.69
CA TYR A 89 19.16 20.56 -29.47
C TYR A 89 18.93 19.08 -29.81
N ASP A 90 19.96 18.39 -30.30
CA ASP A 90 19.83 16.98 -30.70
C ASP A 90 19.53 16.06 -29.51
N ASP A 91 20.17 16.31 -28.36
CA ASP A 91 19.89 15.58 -27.12
C ASP A 91 18.46 15.85 -26.62
N LEU A 92 17.99 17.09 -26.78
CA LEU A 92 16.63 17.48 -26.39
C LEU A 92 15.58 16.77 -27.25
N ILE A 93 15.78 16.73 -28.58
CA ILE A 93 14.90 15.97 -29.48
C ILE A 93 14.94 14.48 -29.16
N TYR A 94 16.13 13.92 -28.92
CA TYR A 94 16.25 12.53 -28.48
C TYR A 94 15.44 12.27 -27.20
N ALA A 95 15.60 13.10 -26.18
CA ALA A 95 14.88 12.96 -24.92
C ALA A 95 13.36 13.08 -25.08
N LEU A 96 12.87 13.88 -26.04
CA LEU A 96 11.44 14.03 -26.34
C LEU A 96 10.83 12.81 -27.04
N ASP A 97 11.60 12.08 -27.83
CA ASP A 97 11.15 10.84 -28.49
C ASP A 97 11.42 9.58 -27.63
N TRP A 98 12.19 9.72 -26.55
CA TRP A 98 12.62 8.62 -25.71
C TRP A 98 11.59 8.18 -24.67
N ASP A 99 11.24 6.88 -24.67
CA ASP A 99 10.23 6.29 -23.76
C ASP A 99 10.70 5.00 -23.04
N ASP A 100 11.94 4.55 -23.25
CA ASP A 100 12.46 3.33 -22.63
C ASP A 100 13.02 3.56 -21.22
N PHE A 101 12.14 3.90 -20.29
CA PHE A 101 12.50 4.13 -18.88
C PHE A 101 13.11 2.90 -18.19
N GLY A 102 12.85 1.69 -18.71
CA GLY A 102 13.37 0.44 -18.13
C GLY A 102 14.88 0.28 -18.33
N ASN A 103 15.42 0.88 -19.39
CA ASN A 103 16.85 0.84 -19.71
C ASN A 103 17.55 2.19 -19.55
N ALA A 104 16.94 3.13 -18.82
CA ALA A 104 17.44 4.50 -18.64
C ALA A 104 18.94 4.61 -18.34
N VAL A 105 19.48 3.78 -17.45
CA VAL A 105 20.91 3.82 -17.07
C VAL A 105 21.85 3.17 -18.09
N LYS A 106 21.31 2.41 -19.04
CA LYS A 106 22.05 1.77 -20.14
C LYS A 106 21.87 2.51 -21.46
N ASP A 107 21.08 3.57 -21.47
CA ASP A 107 20.81 4.37 -22.64
C ASP A 107 22.10 5.03 -23.14
N SER A 108 22.30 5.07 -24.47
CA SER A 108 23.54 5.57 -25.05
C SER A 108 23.71 7.09 -24.96
N VAL A 109 22.61 7.83 -24.76
CA VAL A 109 22.60 9.30 -24.72
C VAL A 109 22.34 9.78 -23.29
N LEU A 110 21.31 9.23 -22.64
CA LEU A 110 20.87 9.66 -21.31
C LEU A 110 21.45 8.81 -20.17
N GLY A 111 22.13 7.70 -20.49
CA GLY A 111 22.61 6.73 -19.51
C GLY A 111 23.56 7.33 -18.49
N ASP A 112 24.55 8.10 -18.95
CA ASP A 112 25.54 8.72 -18.08
C ASP A 112 24.89 9.70 -17.10
N TYR A 113 23.95 10.53 -17.60
CA TYR A 113 23.17 11.45 -16.77
C TYR A 113 22.40 10.71 -15.67
N PHE A 114 21.67 9.64 -16.01
CA PHE A 114 20.90 8.89 -15.02
C PHE A 114 21.81 8.13 -14.05
N GLN A 115 22.96 7.61 -14.50
CA GLN A 115 23.94 6.98 -13.62
C GLN A 115 24.53 7.94 -12.60
N GLU A 116 24.87 9.17 -12.99
CA GLU A 116 25.35 10.21 -12.07
C GLU A 116 24.26 10.62 -11.09
N MET A 117 23.05 10.88 -11.60
CA MET A 117 21.91 11.29 -10.77
C MET A 117 21.55 10.24 -9.70
N ILE A 118 21.62 8.95 -10.05
CA ILE A 118 21.36 7.86 -9.10
C ILE A 118 22.44 7.77 -8.02
N LYS A 119 23.72 8.00 -8.35
CA LYS A 119 24.80 8.04 -7.36
C LYS A 119 24.59 9.16 -6.34
N ASP A 120 24.09 10.31 -6.79
CA ASP A 120 23.82 11.47 -5.93
C ASP A 120 22.53 11.30 -5.11
N ASN A 121 21.64 10.39 -5.50
CA ASN A 121 20.37 10.11 -4.81
C ASN A 121 20.29 8.66 -4.34
N THR A 122 20.82 8.38 -3.15
CA THR A 122 20.87 7.06 -2.50
C THR A 122 19.48 6.38 -2.38
N LEU A 123 18.39 7.16 -2.37
CA LEU A 123 17.02 6.65 -2.36
C LEU A 123 16.59 6.01 -3.70
N LEU A 124 17.19 6.44 -4.83
CA LEU A 124 16.98 5.87 -6.16
C LEU A 124 17.90 4.66 -6.42
N GLU A 125 19.03 4.60 -5.74
CA GLU A 125 20.05 3.54 -5.83
C GLU A 125 19.53 2.14 -5.43
N SER A 126 18.60 2.08 -4.47
CA SER A 126 18.07 0.83 -3.91
C SER A 126 17.18 -0.01 -4.84
N ARG A 127 16.97 0.37 -6.11
CA ARG A 127 15.97 -0.26 -7.00
C ARG A 127 16.42 -0.44 -8.46
N LEU A 128 17.72 -0.49 -8.71
CA LEU A 128 18.30 -0.67 -10.05
C LEU A 128 18.03 -2.05 -10.66
N ASP A 129 17.73 -3.06 -9.83
CA ASP A 129 17.22 -4.35 -10.30
C ASP A 129 15.68 -4.31 -10.42
N GLY A 130 15.20 -3.64 -11.47
CA GLY A 130 13.82 -3.80 -11.94
C GLY A 130 12.80 -2.78 -11.42
N GLY A 131 12.90 -1.54 -11.90
CA GLY A 131 11.72 -0.70 -12.09
C GLY A 131 10.90 -0.43 -10.84
N GLY A 132 11.57 -0.07 -9.74
CA GLY A 132 10.88 0.40 -8.55
C GLY A 132 9.88 1.51 -8.87
N VAL A 133 8.66 1.43 -8.35
CA VAL A 133 7.57 2.39 -8.66
C VAL A 133 8.01 3.86 -8.48
N SER A 134 8.87 4.14 -7.50
CA SER A 134 9.49 5.45 -7.27
C SER A 134 10.43 5.91 -8.39
N PHE A 135 11.25 5.03 -8.97
CA PHE A 135 12.11 5.37 -10.10
C PHE A 135 11.27 5.64 -11.34
N LEU A 136 10.27 4.81 -11.62
CA LEU A 136 9.35 5.07 -12.74
C LEU A 136 8.59 6.39 -12.58
N ALA A 137 8.12 6.72 -11.37
CA ALA A 137 7.48 8.00 -11.08
C ALA A 137 8.44 9.17 -11.31
N TYR A 138 9.70 9.05 -10.86
CA TYR A 138 10.76 10.00 -11.15
C TYR A 138 10.99 10.18 -12.65
N MET A 139 11.15 9.09 -13.41
CA MET A 139 11.41 9.13 -14.86
C MET A 139 10.26 9.80 -15.63
N LYS A 140 9.01 9.50 -15.26
CA LYS A 140 7.83 10.18 -15.81
C LYS A 140 7.82 11.67 -15.49
N GLY A 141 8.20 12.03 -14.26
CA GLY A 141 8.36 13.42 -13.86
C GLY A 141 9.42 14.11 -14.70
N TRP A 142 10.60 13.48 -14.84
CA TRP A 142 11.71 13.98 -15.62
C TRP A 142 11.33 14.25 -17.07
N LYS A 143 10.71 13.27 -17.73
CA LYS A 143 10.19 13.43 -19.10
C LYS A 143 9.21 14.60 -19.19
N ASN A 144 8.27 14.71 -18.24
CA ASN A 144 7.33 15.82 -18.19
C ASN A 144 8.01 17.19 -18.07
N GLY A 145 9.11 17.27 -17.31
CA GLY A 145 9.92 18.49 -17.19
C GLY A 145 10.55 18.90 -18.52
N VAL A 146 11.10 17.94 -19.26
CA VAL A 146 11.67 18.14 -20.60
C VAL A 146 10.60 18.59 -21.61
N GLU A 147 9.45 17.91 -21.64
CA GLU A 147 8.32 18.25 -22.51
C GLU A 147 7.78 19.66 -22.23
N LEU A 148 7.66 20.02 -20.94
CA LEU A 148 7.21 21.34 -20.54
C LEU A 148 8.18 22.42 -21.02
N PHE A 149 9.47 22.22 -20.81
CA PHE A 149 10.49 23.13 -21.32
C PHE A 149 10.39 23.28 -22.85
N TRP A 150 10.31 22.17 -23.59
CA TRP A 150 10.20 22.19 -25.04
C TRP A 150 8.96 22.94 -25.53
N SER A 151 7.81 22.74 -24.86
CA SER A 151 6.56 23.43 -25.21
C SER A 151 6.67 24.96 -25.13
N GLU A 152 7.53 25.49 -24.26
CA GLU A 152 7.74 26.93 -24.07
C GLU A 152 8.75 27.56 -25.04
N VAL A 153 9.67 26.75 -25.57
CA VAL A 153 10.77 27.24 -26.43
C VAL A 153 10.59 26.89 -27.90
N ARG A 154 9.89 25.80 -28.26
CA ARG A 154 9.79 25.30 -29.64
C ARG A 154 9.22 26.30 -30.65
N GLU A 155 8.40 27.24 -30.21
CA GLU A 155 7.80 28.26 -31.10
C GLU A 155 8.75 29.45 -31.36
N LYS A 156 9.87 29.52 -30.63
CA LYS A 156 10.84 30.62 -30.66
C LYS A 156 12.14 30.24 -31.39
N ILE A 157 12.25 29.00 -31.84
CA ILE A 157 13.43 28.41 -32.49
C ILE A 157 13.01 28.00 -33.90
#